data_AF-A0A2N3PVT1-F1
#
_entry.id   AF-A0A2N3PVT1-F1
#
_cell.length_a   1.000
_cell.length_b   1.000
_cell.length_c   1.000
_cell.angle_alpha   90.00
_cell.angle_beta   90.00
_cell.angle_gamma   90.00
#
_symmetry.space_group_name_H-M   'P 1'
#
loop_
_entity.id
_entity.type
_entity.pdbx_description
1 polymer ?
#
loop_
_entity_poly.entity_id
_entity_poly.type
_entity_poly.pdbx_seq_one_letter_code
_entity_poly.pdbx_strand_id
1 'polypeptide(L)'
;MSFYENMKISAKVITLLAILGLFVVAATVFMAGKMYGIDATYSVLLTKDAKGAVTMMRLNSRVLDTSRLMYLLIAENDTAKMSPITKELDETAGTFRKYVADGKLQLPRKSAELDGILNNYETALKASQDIRAKALANDNDAAVRMMRELFAPPMEALRVELRNISVQTLGDLETSSAMATEETGTTVRVTSVVIAIGLAVVLGLSVVLTRVYLSKPIVAMGEVMHRLADRDYAVVVHGANRRDEVGVMAKAVQVFKEGMIRADEAAAQQERDRQEREQRARKIEAMTREFDGAVSAI
;
A
#
# COMPACT_ATOMS: atom_id res chain seq x y z
N MET A 1 -0.42 -29.75 -18.84
CA MET A 1 -1.16 -29.83 -17.55
C MET A 1 -0.72 -30.99 -16.63
N SER A 2 0.29 -31.81 -16.95
CA SER A 2 0.65 -33.00 -16.14
C SER A 2 1.51 -32.73 -14.89
N PHE A 3 2.12 -31.56 -14.76
CA PHE A 3 3.04 -31.28 -13.65
C PHE A 3 2.32 -31.13 -12.32
N TYR A 4 1.31 -30.25 -12.25
CA TYR A 4 0.58 -30.00 -11.01
C TYR A 4 -0.20 -31.23 -10.54
N GLU A 5 -0.65 -32.07 -11.47
CA GLU A 5 -1.37 -33.30 -11.14
C GLU A 5 -0.52 -34.27 -10.32
N ASN A 6 0.76 -34.43 -10.68
CA ASN A 6 1.70 -35.36 -10.07
C ASN A 6 2.43 -34.78 -8.83
N MET A 7 2.16 -33.53 -8.46
CA MET A 7 2.71 -32.96 -7.23
C MET A 7 2.05 -33.54 -5.99
N LYS A 8 2.85 -33.69 -4.93
CA LYS A 8 2.37 -34.05 -3.61
C LYS A 8 1.30 -33.08 -3.11
N ILE A 9 0.30 -33.56 -2.38
CA ILE A 9 -0.79 -32.75 -1.81
C ILE A 9 -0.23 -31.61 -0.95
N SER A 10 0.76 -31.88 -0.10
CA SER A 10 1.41 -30.84 0.71
C SER A 10 2.09 -29.78 -0.14
N ALA A 11 2.77 -30.17 -1.23
CA ALA A 11 3.40 -29.24 -2.16
C ALA A 11 2.37 -28.39 -2.92
N LYS A 12 1.20 -28.95 -3.27
CA LYS A 12 0.08 -28.20 -3.88
C LYS A 12 -0.46 -27.14 -2.91
N VAL A 13 -0.64 -27.47 -1.63
CA VAL A 13 -1.12 -26.51 -0.63
C VAL A 13 -0.07 -25.41 -0.38
N ILE A 14 1.20 -25.78 -0.23
CA ILE A 14 2.30 -24.83 0.00
C ILE A 14 2.43 -23.85 -1.18
N THR A 15 2.31 -24.33 -2.42
CA THR A 15 2.39 -23.43 -3.59
C THR A 15 1.24 -22.43 -3.65
N LEU A 16 0.01 -22.83 -3.31
CA LEU A 16 -1.13 -21.89 -3.20
C LEU A 16 -0.89 -20.83 -2.10
N LEU A 17 -0.43 -21.25 -0.93
CA LEU A 17 -0.09 -20.34 0.17
C LEU A 17 1.07 -19.42 -0.19
N ALA A 18 2.08 -19.92 -0.89
CA ALA A 18 3.21 -19.13 -1.36
C ALA A 18 2.79 -18.07 -2.38
N ILE A 19 1.89 -18.39 -3.31
CA ILE A 19 1.33 -17.42 -4.28
C ILE A 19 0.55 -16.33 -3.54
N LEU A 20 -0.29 -16.70 -2.57
CA LEU A 20 -1.03 -15.73 -1.75
C LEU A 20 -0.09 -14.84 -0.93
N GLY A 21 0.91 -15.43 -0.27
CA GLY A 21 1.91 -14.68 0.50
C GLY A 21 2.71 -13.72 -0.38
N LEU A 22 3.17 -14.18 -1.55
CA LEU A 22 3.88 -13.35 -2.52
C LEU A 22 3.00 -12.19 -3.01
N PHE A 23 1.72 -12.45 -3.28
CA PHE A 23 0.77 -11.42 -3.65
C PHE A 23 0.61 -10.36 -2.55
N VAL A 24 0.45 -10.77 -1.30
CA VAL A 24 0.34 -9.84 -0.15
C VAL A 24 1.59 -8.99 0.00
N VAL A 25 2.78 -9.59 -0.12
CA VAL A 25 4.05 -8.86 -0.07
C VAL A 25 4.15 -7.86 -1.22
N ALA A 26 3.85 -8.29 -2.46
CA ALA A 26 3.88 -7.42 -3.63
C ALA A 26 2.89 -6.25 -3.51
N ALA A 27 1.66 -6.52 -3.03
CA ALA A 27 0.65 -5.50 -2.80
C ALA A 27 1.09 -4.49 -1.72
N THR A 28 1.71 -4.97 -0.65
CA THR A 28 2.23 -4.13 0.43
C THR A 28 3.37 -3.23 -0.06
N VAL A 29 4.33 -3.79 -0.79
CA VAL A 29 5.44 -3.02 -1.38
C VAL A 29 4.91 -1.98 -2.37
N PHE A 30 3.95 -2.34 -3.22
CA PHE A 30 3.31 -1.42 -4.15
C PHE A 30 2.62 -0.26 -3.42
N MET A 31 1.85 -0.56 -2.36
CA MET A 31 1.17 0.44 -1.55
C MET A 31 2.15 1.37 -0.82
N ALA A 32 3.21 0.82 -0.23
CA ALA A 32 4.27 1.60 0.39
C ALA A 32 4.92 2.57 -0.60
N GLY A 33 5.25 2.09 -1.81
CA GLY A 33 5.80 2.93 -2.87
C GLY A 33 4.89 4.10 -3.27
N LYS A 34 3.58 3.87 -3.36
CA LYS A 34 2.60 4.94 -3.62
C LYS A 34 2.47 5.92 -2.45
N MET A 35 2.49 5.43 -1.22
CA MET A 35 2.47 6.29 -0.02
C MET A 35 3.68 7.22 0.05
N TYR A 36 4.88 6.75 -0.31
CA TYR A 36 6.08 7.62 -0.35
C TYR A 36 5.96 8.75 -1.38
N GLY A 37 5.35 8.50 -2.53
CA GLY A 37 5.11 9.56 -3.53
C GLY A 37 4.16 10.64 -3.01
N ILE A 38 3.08 10.22 -2.33
CA ILE A 38 2.10 11.13 -1.72
C ILE A 38 2.76 11.95 -0.60
N ASP A 39 3.53 11.30 0.28
CA ASP A 39 4.24 11.96 1.38
C ASP A 39 5.25 13.00 0.89
N ALA A 40 5.98 12.72 -0.20
CA ALA A 40 6.91 13.67 -0.81
C ALA A 40 6.20 14.94 -1.30
N THR A 41 5.03 14.80 -1.95
CA THR A 41 4.22 15.94 -2.40
C THR A 41 3.73 16.77 -1.23
N TYR A 42 3.15 16.16 -0.20
CA TYR A 42 2.69 16.87 1.00
C TYR A 42 3.86 17.52 1.78
N SER A 43 5.02 16.87 1.82
CA SER A 43 6.22 17.41 2.45
C SER A 43 6.67 18.71 1.79
N VAL A 44 6.63 18.81 0.46
CA VAL A 44 6.96 20.07 -0.24
C VAL A 44 5.99 21.19 0.15
N LEU A 45 4.69 20.91 0.13
CA LEU A 45 3.64 21.89 0.46
C LEU A 45 3.80 22.44 1.89
N LEU A 46 4.02 21.56 2.86
CA LEU A 46 4.11 21.94 4.27
C LEU A 46 5.47 22.55 4.64
N THR A 47 6.57 22.04 4.09
CA THR A 47 7.92 22.43 4.55
C THR A 47 8.55 23.54 3.74
N LYS A 48 8.10 23.78 2.50
CA LYS A 48 8.65 24.84 1.63
C LYS A 48 7.64 25.95 1.41
N ASP A 49 6.49 25.66 0.83
CA ASP A 49 5.55 26.70 0.37
C ASP A 49 4.89 27.42 1.56
N ALA A 50 4.40 26.69 2.56
CA ALA A 50 3.85 27.29 3.77
C ALA A 50 4.88 28.11 4.57
N LYS A 51 6.13 27.61 4.70
CA LYS A 51 7.21 28.36 5.34
C LYS A 51 7.58 29.61 4.55
N GLY A 52 7.59 29.51 3.22
CA GLY A 52 7.83 30.63 2.30
C GLY A 52 6.81 31.75 2.49
N ALA A 53 5.51 31.41 2.55
CA ALA A 53 4.45 32.39 2.81
C ALA A 53 4.62 33.10 4.16
N VAL A 54 4.96 32.36 5.22
CA VAL A 54 5.26 32.94 6.55
C VAL A 54 6.50 33.85 6.49
N THR A 55 7.54 33.46 5.74
CA THR A 55 8.73 34.30 5.54
C THR A 55 8.37 35.63 4.85
N MET A 56 7.44 35.64 3.90
CA MET A 56 6.96 36.89 3.30
C MET A 56 6.26 37.81 4.31
N MET A 57 5.46 37.23 5.21
CA MET A 57 4.84 38.00 6.31
C MET A 57 5.90 38.55 7.28
N ARG A 58 6.94 37.78 7.59
CA ARG A 58 8.06 38.22 8.43
C ARG A 58 8.83 39.37 7.78
N LEU A 59 9.10 39.29 6.48
CA LEU A 59 9.69 40.38 5.70
C LEU A 59 8.79 41.63 5.76
N ASN A 60 7.48 41.48 5.54
CA ASN A 60 6.53 42.59 5.61
C ASN A 60 6.55 43.28 6.99
N SER A 61 6.61 42.49 8.07
CA SER A 61 6.78 42.99 9.43
C SER A 61 8.09 43.77 9.61
N ARG A 62 9.22 43.32 9.05
CA ARG A 62 10.49 44.06 9.13
C ARG A 62 10.45 45.39 8.39
N VAL A 63 9.75 45.46 7.25
CA VAL A 63 9.54 46.71 6.50
C VAL A 63 8.71 47.71 7.32
N LEU A 64 7.67 47.22 7.99
CA LEU A 64 6.87 48.01 8.93
C LEU A 64 7.68 48.50 10.14
N ASP A 65 8.46 47.62 10.77
CA ASP A 65 9.29 47.97 11.91
C ASP A 65 10.35 49.02 11.54
N THR A 66 10.97 48.88 10.36
CA THR A 66 11.90 49.89 9.84
C THR A 66 11.20 51.25 9.73
N SER A 67 10.01 51.29 9.13
CA SER A 67 9.25 52.54 8.98
C SER A 67 8.84 53.14 10.33
N ARG A 68 8.38 52.30 11.27
CA ARG A 68 8.03 52.70 12.64
C ARG A 68 9.24 53.30 13.37
N LEU A 69 10.39 52.62 13.33
CA LEU A 69 11.60 53.07 14.00
C LEU A 69 12.15 54.36 13.39
N MET A 70 12.04 54.55 12.08
CA MET A 70 12.36 55.82 11.43
C MET A 70 11.47 56.96 11.94
N TYR A 71 10.16 56.77 12.01
CA TYR A 71 9.27 57.77 12.60
C TYR A 71 9.54 58.02 14.08
N LEU A 72 9.85 56.97 14.85
CA LEU A 72 10.20 57.09 16.27
C LEU A 72 11.50 57.88 16.47
N LEU A 73 12.50 57.65 15.62
CA LEU A 73 13.76 58.39 15.64
C LEU A 73 13.54 59.87 15.37
N ILE A 74 12.65 60.21 14.44
CA ILE A 74 12.29 61.60 14.11
C ILE A 74 11.48 62.27 15.23
N ALA A 75 10.70 61.51 15.99
CA ALA A 75 9.86 62.04 17.07
C ALA A 75 10.59 62.17 18.41
N GLU A 76 11.68 61.45 18.60
CA GLU A 76 12.52 61.54 19.81
C GLU A 76 13.41 62.80 19.73
N ASN A 77 13.61 63.47 20.86
CA ASN A 77 14.49 64.64 20.97
C ASN A 77 15.66 64.40 21.93
N ASP A 78 15.56 63.35 22.77
CA ASP A 78 16.61 62.93 23.69
C ASP A 78 17.65 62.06 22.97
N THR A 79 18.84 62.62 22.77
CA THR A 79 19.96 61.96 22.10
C THR A 79 20.36 60.62 22.73
N ALA A 80 20.17 60.45 24.04
CA ALA A 80 20.49 59.19 24.71
C ALA A 80 19.50 58.08 24.33
N LYS A 81 18.24 58.44 24.03
CA LYS A 81 17.19 57.52 23.59
C LYS A 81 17.19 57.27 22.09
N MET A 82 17.78 58.17 21.29
CA MET A 82 17.98 57.95 19.85
C MET A 82 18.96 56.81 19.54
N SER A 83 20.03 56.68 20.32
CA SER A 83 21.06 55.64 20.13
C SER A 83 20.49 54.21 20.04
N PRO A 84 19.68 53.72 21.01
CA PRO A 84 19.10 52.38 20.90
C PRO A 84 18.15 52.23 19.71
N ILE A 85 17.42 53.28 19.31
CA ILE A 85 16.55 53.24 18.11
C ILE A 85 17.39 53.03 16.84
N THR A 86 18.51 53.75 16.71
CA THR A 86 19.41 53.58 15.56
C THR A 86 20.03 52.18 15.50
N LYS A 87 20.35 51.60 16.65
CA LYS A 87 20.83 50.22 16.74
C LYS A 87 19.76 49.22 16.31
N GLU A 88 18.53 49.37 16.80
CA GLU A 88 17.41 48.51 16.45
C GLU A 88 17.07 48.58 14.94
N LEU A 89 17.24 49.75 14.31
CA LEU A 89 17.13 49.91 12.85
C LEU A 89 18.15 49.04 12.12
N ASP A 90 19.41 49.08 12.53
CA ASP A 90 20.49 48.33 11.88
C ASP A 90 20.32 46.81 12.11
N GLU A 91 19.86 46.39 13.29
CA GLU A 91 19.50 44.99 13.61
C GLU A 91 18.29 44.51 12.79
N THR A 92 17.28 45.36 12.60
CA THR A 92 16.11 45.08 11.77
C THR A 92 16.51 44.86 10.31
N ALA A 93 17.41 45.68 9.78
CA ALA A 93 17.96 45.52 8.44
C ALA A 93 18.75 44.21 8.29
N GLY A 94 19.58 43.86 9.28
CA GLY A 94 20.29 42.57 9.30
C GLY A 94 19.33 41.38 9.30
N THR A 95 18.25 41.46 10.07
CA THR A 95 17.22 40.41 10.12
C THR A 95 16.46 40.30 8.80
N PHE A 96 16.16 41.43 8.15
CA PHE A 96 15.54 41.45 6.82
C PHE A 96 16.38 40.68 5.79
N ARG A 97 17.69 40.97 5.72
CA ARG A 97 18.64 40.24 4.82
C ARG A 97 18.62 38.74 5.06
N LYS A 98 18.61 38.32 6.34
CA LYS A 98 18.52 36.90 6.71
C LYS A 98 17.22 36.28 6.22
N TYR A 99 16.08 36.93 6.43
CA TYR A 99 14.79 36.43 5.95
C TYR A 99 14.69 36.37 4.43
N VAL A 100 15.34 37.29 3.70
CA VAL A 100 15.46 37.16 2.24
C VAL A 100 16.22 35.89 1.88
N ALA A 101 17.39 35.64 2.51
CA ALA A 101 18.18 34.44 2.25
C ALA A 101 17.40 33.14 2.57
N ASP A 102 16.70 33.10 3.71
CA ASP A 102 15.83 31.99 4.09
C ASP A 102 14.67 31.82 3.09
N GLY A 103 14.09 32.92 2.63
CA GLY A 103 13.01 32.95 1.63
C GLY A 103 13.45 32.37 0.30
N LYS A 104 14.68 32.64 -0.16
CA LYS A 104 15.23 32.05 -1.41
C LYS A 104 15.40 30.54 -1.30
N LEU A 105 15.78 30.03 -0.14
CA LEU A 105 15.90 28.58 0.11
C LEU A 105 14.52 27.89 0.13
N GLN A 106 13.51 28.58 0.69
CA GLN A 106 12.14 28.06 0.81
C GLN A 106 11.37 28.16 -0.50
N LEU A 107 11.55 29.26 -1.25
CA LEU A 107 10.88 29.55 -2.52
C LEU A 107 11.89 29.79 -3.65
N PRO A 108 12.61 28.75 -4.13
CA PRO A 108 13.63 28.93 -5.17
C PRO A 108 13.09 29.60 -6.44
N ARG A 109 11.83 29.32 -6.81
CA ARG A 109 11.14 29.93 -7.97
C ARG A 109 10.97 31.45 -7.86
N LYS A 110 10.99 31.99 -6.64
CA LYS A 110 10.82 33.41 -6.32
C LYS A 110 12.15 34.11 -6.01
N SER A 111 13.29 33.45 -6.21
CA SER A 111 14.60 34.00 -5.85
C SER A 111 14.91 35.35 -6.49
N ALA A 112 14.57 35.53 -7.76
CA ALA A 112 14.80 36.79 -8.47
C ALA A 112 13.92 37.95 -7.95
N GLU A 113 12.67 37.67 -7.62
CA GLU A 113 11.75 38.63 -6.98
C GLU A 113 12.29 39.04 -5.60
N LEU A 114 12.79 38.07 -4.82
CA LEU A 114 13.39 38.32 -3.51
C LEU A 114 14.69 39.13 -3.58
N ASP A 115 15.50 38.94 -4.63
CA ASP A 115 16.68 39.77 -4.89
C ASP A 115 16.26 41.22 -5.24
N GLY A 116 15.18 41.39 -5.99
CA GLY A 116 14.58 42.70 -6.27
C GLY A 116 14.11 43.41 -5.00
N ILE A 117 13.37 42.71 -4.14
CA ILE A 117 12.92 43.20 -2.83
C ILE A 117 14.11 43.63 -1.96
N LEU A 118 15.16 42.82 -1.91
CA LEU A 118 16.36 43.15 -1.14
C LEU A 118 17.02 44.42 -1.69
N ASN A 119 17.23 44.51 -2.99
CA ASN A 119 17.86 45.68 -3.61
C ASN A 119 17.06 46.97 -3.38
N ASN A 120 15.72 46.89 -3.49
CA ASN A 120 14.82 48.02 -3.24
C ASN A 120 14.86 48.45 -1.77
N TYR A 121 14.89 47.48 -0.84
CA TYR A 121 15.01 47.75 0.59
C TYR A 121 16.36 48.40 0.94
N GLU A 122 17.47 47.88 0.42
CA GLU A 122 18.80 48.47 0.62
C GLU A 122 18.90 49.89 0.04
N THR A 123 18.27 50.13 -1.11
CA THR A 123 18.21 51.47 -1.71
C THR A 123 17.45 52.44 -0.81
N ALA A 124 16.31 52.01 -0.25
CA ALA A 124 15.56 52.81 0.72
C ALA A 124 16.35 53.06 2.01
N LEU A 125 17.07 52.05 2.54
CA LEU A 125 17.94 52.21 3.71
C LEU A 125 19.10 53.17 3.45
N LYS A 126 19.66 53.17 2.25
CA LYS A 126 20.70 54.15 1.89
C LYS A 126 20.12 55.56 1.85
N ALA A 127 18.95 55.74 1.24
CA ALA A 127 18.26 57.03 1.23
C ALA A 127 17.83 57.50 2.63
N SER A 128 17.65 56.57 3.58
CA SER A 128 17.29 56.90 4.96
C SER A 128 18.45 57.42 5.80
N GLN A 129 19.70 57.31 5.35
CA GLN A 129 20.87 57.81 6.08
C GLN A 129 20.80 59.33 6.30
N ASP A 130 20.43 60.08 5.28
CA ASP A 130 20.27 61.54 5.39
C ASP A 130 19.10 61.89 6.32
N ILE A 131 18.02 61.11 6.28
CA ILE A 131 16.86 61.27 7.18
C ILE A 131 17.28 61.03 8.64
N ARG A 132 18.05 59.97 8.90
CA ARG A 132 18.61 59.66 10.22
C ARG A 132 19.52 60.79 10.70
N ALA A 133 20.38 61.31 9.83
CA ALA A 133 21.28 62.41 10.18
C ALA A 133 20.50 63.69 10.57
N LYS A 134 19.42 64.01 9.85
CA LYS A 134 18.52 65.12 10.18
C LYS A 134 17.80 64.92 11.51
N ALA A 135 17.27 63.72 11.75
CA ALA A 135 16.62 63.37 13.01
C ALA A 135 17.59 63.46 14.21
N LEU A 136 18.81 62.92 14.07
CA LEU A 136 19.84 63.00 15.11
C LEU A 136 20.30 64.44 15.42
N ALA A 137 20.14 65.35 14.45
CA ALA A 137 20.38 66.78 14.63
C ALA A 137 19.16 67.55 15.16
N ASN A 138 18.06 66.87 15.52
CA ASN A 138 16.76 67.44 15.88
C ASN A 138 16.14 68.35 14.79
N ASP A 139 16.56 68.19 13.53
CA ASP A 139 15.94 68.84 12.35
C ASP A 139 14.74 68.01 11.88
N ASN A 140 13.76 67.88 12.78
CA ASN A 140 12.64 66.95 12.62
C ASN A 140 11.74 67.33 11.42
N ASP A 141 11.61 68.62 11.13
CA ASP A 141 10.83 69.11 9.99
C ASP A 141 11.43 68.66 8.66
N ALA A 142 12.75 68.77 8.49
CA ALA A 142 13.42 68.25 7.30
C ALA A 142 13.33 66.72 7.24
N ALA A 143 13.53 66.05 8.37
CA ALA A 143 13.47 64.59 8.43
C ALA A 143 12.08 64.05 8.07
N VAL A 144 10.99 64.65 8.56
CA VAL A 144 9.61 64.24 8.20
C VAL A 144 9.33 64.47 6.71
N ARG A 145 9.76 65.60 6.13
CA ARG A 145 9.57 65.85 4.69
C ARG A 145 10.27 64.78 3.85
N MET A 146 11.55 64.51 4.13
CA MET A 146 12.32 63.48 3.43
C MET A 146 11.72 62.08 3.65
N MET A 147 11.24 61.79 4.86
CA MET A 147 10.54 60.53 5.16
C MET A 147 9.30 60.33 4.28
N ARG A 148 8.49 61.38 4.08
CA ARG A 148 7.28 61.31 3.25
C ARG A 148 7.57 61.22 1.75
N GLU A 149 8.57 61.95 1.28
CA GLU A 149 8.85 62.08 -0.16
C GLU A 149 9.76 60.97 -0.69
N LEU A 150 10.76 60.55 0.10
CA LEU A 150 11.84 59.69 -0.38
C LEU A 150 11.79 58.26 0.18
N PHE A 151 11.27 58.06 1.40
CA PHE A 151 11.35 56.76 2.08
C PHE A 151 10.01 56.02 2.15
N ALA A 152 8.93 56.70 2.53
CA ALA A 152 7.62 56.07 2.69
C ALA A 152 7.08 55.43 1.40
N PRO A 153 7.16 56.06 0.20
CA PRO A 153 6.60 55.46 -1.01
C PRO A 153 7.31 54.16 -1.45
N PRO A 154 8.67 54.08 -1.50
CA PRO A 154 9.35 52.82 -1.77
C PRO A 154 9.06 51.71 -0.75
N MET A 155 8.95 52.07 0.53
CA MET A 155 8.62 51.10 1.59
C MET A 155 7.19 50.58 1.47
N GLU A 156 6.24 51.41 1.06
CA GLU A 156 4.86 50.96 0.80
C GLU A 156 4.80 50.06 -0.43
N ALA A 157 5.55 50.37 -1.49
CA ALA A 157 5.66 49.51 -2.68
C ALA A 157 6.20 48.11 -2.30
N LEU A 158 7.26 48.05 -1.47
CA LEU A 158 7.79 46.80 -0.92
C LEU A 158 6.75 46.02 -0.12
N ARG A 159 5.92 46.71 0.69
CA ARG A 159 4.87 46.06 1.47
C ARG A 159 3.82 45.42 0.56
N VAL A 160 3.40 46.13 -0.49
CA VAL A 160 2.43 45.63 -1.48
C VAL A 160 3.00 44.42 -2.22
N GLU A 161 4.26 44.49 -2.66
CA GLU A 161 4.94 43.39 -3.35
C GLU A 161 5.04 42.14 -2.45
N LEU A 162 5.52 42.29 -1.21
CA LEU A 162 5.59 41.19 -0.23
C LEU A 162 4.22 40.58 0.08
N ARG A 163 3.18 41.41 0.20
CA ARG A 163 1.81 40.93 0.40
C ARG A 163 1.32 40.13 -0.80
N ASN A 164 1.56 40.61 -2.01
CA ASN A 164 1.14 39.93 -3.23
C ASN A 164 1.85 38.58 -3.39
N ILE A 165 3.16 38.50 -3.11
CA ILE A 165 3.90 37.24 -3.12
C ILE A 165 3.34 36.29 -2.05
N SER A 166 3.04 36.79 -0.84
CA SER A 166 2.44 35.98 0.22
C SER A 166 1.08 35.40 -0.18
N VAL A 167 0.19 36.23 -0.73
CA VAL A 167 -1.14 35.81 -1.20
C VAL A 167 -1.04 34.81 -2.35
N GLN A 168 -0.16 35.06 -3.34
CA GLN A 168 0.08 34.12 -4.43
C GLN A 168 0.60 32.78 -3.92
N THR A 169 1.58 32.80 -3.00
CA THR A 169 2.14 31.58 -2.43
C THR A 169 1.10 30.78 -1.65
N LEU A 170 0.20 31.45 -0.93
CA LEU A 170 -0.92 30.80 -0.24
C LEU A 170 -1.95 30.23 -1.22
N GLY A 171 -2.29 30.95 -2.31
CA GLY A 171 -3.19 30.45 -3.34
C GLY A 171 -2.63 29.25 -4.12
N ASP A 172 -1.33 29.27 -4.43
CA ASP A 172 -0.61 28.15 -5.04
C ASP A 172 -0.60 26.93 -4.10
N LEU A 173 -0.41 27.16 -2.79
CA LEU A 173 -0.48 26.12 -1.76
C LEU A 173 -1.87 25.49 -1.66
N GLU A 174 -2.94 26.28 -1.65
CA GLU A 174 -4.32 25.80 -1.63
C GLU A 174 -4.62 24.95 -2.88
N THR A 175 -4.25 25.46 -4.06
CA THR A 175 -4.45 24.76 -5.34
C THR A 175 -3.69 23.44 -5.37
N SER A 176 -2.40 23.46 -4.99
CA SER A 176 -1.56 22.27 -4.98
C SER A 176 -2.01 21.25 -3.93
N SER A 177 -2.50 21.71 -2.78
CA SER A 177 -3.09 20.85 -1.74
C SER A 177 -4.38 20.18 -2.22
N ALA A 178 -5.26 20.91 -2.91
CA ALA A 178 -6.47 20.35 -3.51
C ALA A 178 -6.13 19.27 -4.55
N MET A 179 -5.16 19.55 -5.45
CA MET A 179 -4.68 18.59 -6.44
C MET A 179 -4.06 17.34 -5.77
N ALA A 180 -3.21 17.52 -4.75
CA ALA A 180 -2.60 16.41 -4.02
C ALA A 180 -3.64 15.54 -3.31
N THR A 181 -4.70 16.15 -2.79
CA THR A 181 -5.83 15.45 -2.14
C THR A 181 -6.62 14.62 -3.16
N GLU A 182 -6.90 15.18 -4.34
CA GLU A 182 -7.58 14.48 -5.42
C GLU A 182 -6.73 13.32 -5.99
N GLU A 183 -5.43 13.55 -6.19
CA GLU A 183 -4.47 12.54 -6.64
C GLU A 183 -4.36 11.39 -5.62
N THR A 184 -4.33 11.73 -4.33
CA THR A 184 -4.35 10.75 -3.23
C THR A 184 -5.61 9.90 -3.29
N GLY A 185 -6.78 10.53 -3.40
CA GLY A 185 -8.07 9.83 -3.48
C GLY A 185 -8.16 8.88 -4.68
N THR A 186 -7.68 9.34 -5.84
CA THR A 186 -7.64 8.54 -7.07
C THR A 186 -6.66 7.37 -6.93
N THR A 187 -5.46 7.62 -6.41
CA THR A 187 -4.42 6.61 -6.20
C THR A 187 -4.88 5.53 -5.23
N VAL A 188 -5.53 5.91 -4.13
CA VAL A 188 -6.11 4.96 -3.16
C VAL A 188 -7.18 4.11 -3.84
N ARG A 189 -8.16 4.71 -4.54
CA ARG A 189 -9.24 3.97 -5.22
C ARG A 189 -8.69 2.98 -6.24
N VAL A 190 -7.81 3.42 -7.15
CA VAL A 190 -7.23 2.58 -8.19
C VAL A 190 -6.41 1.44 -7.56
N THR A 191 -5.58 1.73 -6.56
CA THR A 191 -4.76 0.73 -5.88
C THR A 191 -5.63 -0.30 -5.15
N SER A 192 -6.68 0.14 -4.43
CA SER A 192 -7.63 -0.76 -3.77
C SER A 192 -8.35 -1.67 -4.76
N VAL A 193 -8.78 -1.15 -5.92
CA VAL A 193 -9.42 -1.95 -6.98
C VAL A 193 -8.46 -2.97 -7.57
N VAL A 194 -7.22 -2.57 -7.88
CA VAL A 194 -6.20 -3.48 -8.42
C VAL A 194 -5.86 -4.60 -7.43
N ILE A 195 -5.71 -4.27 -6.14
CA ILE A 195 -5.47 -5.27 -5.10
C ILE A 195 -6.68 -6.20 -4.94
N ALA A 196 -7.91 -5.67 -4.94
CA ALA A 196 -9.12 -6.47 -4.82
C ALA A 196 -9.28 -7.45 -6.00
N ILE A 197 -9.04 -7.00 -7.23
CA ILE A 197 -9.05 -7.85 -8.43
C ILE A 197 -7.94 -8.91 -8.33
N GLY A 198 -6.73 -8.53 -7.94
CA GLY A 198 -5.61 -9.45 -7.76
C GLY A 198 -5.91 -10.55 -6.73
N LEU A 199 -6.49 -10.18 -5.58
CA LEU A 199 -6.95 -11.14 -4.57
C LEU A 199 -8.05 -12.06 -5.12
N ALA A 200 -9.04 -11.51 -5.82
CA ALA A 200 -10.12 -12.30 -6.41
C ALA A 200 -9.57 -13.34 -7.40
N VAL A 201 -8.56 -12.98 -8.21
CA VAL A 201 -7.89 -13.91 -9.13
C VAL A 201 -7.12 -15.00 -8.38
N VAL A 202 -6.30 -14.63 -7.38
CA VAL A 202 -5.53 -15.62 -6.59
C VAL A 202 -6.45 -16.59 -5.86
N LEU A 203 -7.53 -16.09 -5.24
CA LEU A 203 -8.53 -16.90 -4.55
C LEU A 203 -9.30 -17.78 -5.53
N GLY A 204 -9.74 -17.23 -6.66
CA GLY A 204 -10.45 -17.98 -7.71
C GLY A 204 -9.61 -19.14 -8.25
N LEU A 205 -8.34 -18.89 -8.56
CA LEU A 205 -7.39 -19.92 -8.98
C LEU A 205 -7.18 -20.97 -7.89
N SER A 206 -7.05 -20.55 -6.63
CA SER A 206 -6.88 -21.47 -5.50
C SER A 206 -8.08 -22.41 -5.33
N VAL A 207 -9.31 -21.88 -5.46
CA VAL A 207 -10.55 -22.67 -5.41
C VAL A 207 -10.60 -23.68 -6.56
N VAL A 208 -10.32 -23.25 -7.79
CA VAL A 208 -10.33 -24.13 -8.97
C VAL A 208 -9.29 -25.23 -8.83
N LEU A 209 -8.05 -24.89 -8.48
CA LEU A 209 -6.94 -25.84 -8.34
C LEU A 209 -7.22 -26.86 -7.22
N THR A 210 -7.71 -26.40 -6.07
CA THR A 210 -8.06 -27.29 -4.95
C THR A 210 -9.19 -28.24 -5.34
N ARG A 211 -10.25 -27.72 -5.98
CA ARG A 211 -11.40 -28.52 -6.37
C ARG A 211 -11.03 -29.58 -7.41
N VAL A 212 -10.24 -29.22 -8.43
CA VAL A 212 -9.88 -30.12 -9.54
C VAL A 212 -8.82 -31.15 -9.14
N TYR A 213 -7.77 -30.75 -8.43
CA TYR A 213 -6.60 -31.60 -8.21
C TYR A 213 -6.55 -32.31 -6.86
N LEU A 214 -7.37 -31.87 -5.89
CA LEU A 214 -7.46 -32.44 -4.54
C LEU A 214 -8.86 -33.01 -4.27
N SER A 215 -9.88 -32.16 -4.20
CA SER A 215 -11.19 -32.57 -3.69
C SER A 215 -11.89 -33.58 -4.59
N LYS A 216 -11.93 -33.35 -5.91
CA LYS A 216 -12.60 -34.26 -6.86
C LYS A 216 -12.01 -35.68 -6.85
N PRO A 217 -10.68 -35.89 -6.97
CA PRO A 217 -10.11 -37.23 -6.93
C PRO A 217 -10.32 -37.97 -5.60
N ILE A 218 -10.25 -37.25 -4.47
CA ILE A 218 -10.47 -37.84 -3.14
C ILE A 218 -11.93 -38.32 -3.00
N VAL A 219 -12.90 -37.49 -3.40
CA VAL A 219 -14.32 -37.86 -3.38
C VAL A 219 -14.59 -39.06 -4.31
N ALA A 220 -14.02 -39.05 -5.52
CA ALA A 220 -14.17 -40.17 -6.45
C ALA A 220 -13.62 -41.49 -5.89
N MET A 221 -12.50 -41.47 -5.14
CA MET A 221 -12.00 -42.67 -4.46
C MET A 221 -12.95 -43.16 -3.36
N GLY A 222 -13.61 -42.24 -2.64
CA GLY A 222 -14.65 -42.58 -1.66
C GLY A 222 -15.84 -43.28 -2.32
N GLU A 223 -16.31 -42.77 -3.46
CA GLU A 223 -17.40 -43.37 -4.24
C GLU A 223 -17.04 -44.78 -4.75
N VAL A 224 -15.81 -44.97 -5.24
CA VAL A 224 -15.31 -46.29 -5.67
C VAL A 224 -15.32 -47.28 -4.51
N MET A 225 -14.81 -46.89 -3.34
CA MET A 225 -14.81 -47.76 -2.15
C MET A 225 -16.22 -48.12 -1.69
N HIS A 226 -17.17 -47.18 -1.78
CA HIS A 226 -18.57 -47.47 -1.44
C HIS A 226 -19.18 -48.53 -2.37
N ARG A 227 -18.97 -48.40 -3.69
CA ARG A 227 -19.43 -49.40 -4.66
C ARG A 227 -18.79 -50.78 -4.46
N LEU A 228 -17.50 -50.82 -4.14
CA LEU A 228 -16.82 -52.09 -3.83
C LEU A 228 -17.41 -52.76 -2.58
N ALA A 229 -17.78 -51.99 -1.56
CA ALA A 229 -18.44 -52.51 -0.36
C ALA A 229 -19.81 -53.14 -0.69
N ASP A 230 -20.52 -52.60 -1.68
CA ASP A 230 -21.78 -53.16 -2.21
C ASP A 230 -21.56 -54.34 -3.18
N ARG A 231 -20.33 -54.86 -3.28
CA ARG A 231 -19.90 -55.94 -4.22
C ARG A 231 -20.07 -55.58 -5.70
N ASP A 232 -20.13 -54.30 -6.05
CA ASP A 232 -20.09 -53.85 -7.45
C ASP A 232 -18.64 -53.78 -7.95
N TYR A 233 -18.15 -54.89 -8.48
CA TYR A 233 -16.79 -55.00 -9.03
C TYR A 233 -16.64 -54.44 -10.44
N ALA A 234 -17.71 -53.95 -11.07
CA ALA A 234 -17.62 -53.33 -12.39
C ALA A 234 -17.03 -51.90 -12.33
N VAL A 235 -16.98 -51.28 -11.15
CA VAL A 235 -16.41 -49.93 -10.95
C VAL A 235 -14.93 -49.86 -11.37
N VAL A 236 -14.57 -48.83 -12.15
CA VAL A 236 -13.19 -48.60 -12.60
C VAL A 236 -12.46 -47.70 -11.61
N VAL A 237 -11.26 -48.10 -11.18
CA VAL A 237 -10.40 -47.28 -10.32
C VAL A 237 -9.54 -46.38 -11.21
N HIS A 238 -9.90 -45.10 -11.30
CA HIS A 238 -9.13 -44.10 -12.05
C HIS A 238 -7.95 -43.55 -11.23
N GLY A 239 -6.87 -43.11 -11.90
CA GLY A 239 -5.77 -42.37 -11.26
C GLY A 239 -4.62 -43.20 -10.71
N ALA A 240 -4.60 -44.53 -10.92
CA ALA A 240 -3.49 -45.40 -10.49
C ALA A 240 -2.13 -45.07 -11.16
N ASN A 241 -2.14 -44.33 -12.27
CA ASN A 241 -0.95 -43.84 -12.97
C ASN A 241 -0.35 -42.55 -12.38
N ARG A 242 -1.05 -41.89 -11.45
CA ARG A 242 -0.54 -40.68 -10.78
C ARG A 242 0.66 -41.00 -9.90
N ARG A 243 1.55 -40.02 -9.75
CA ARG A 243 2.78 -40.11 -8.95
C ARG A 243 2.69 -39.39 -7.59
N ASP A 244 1.51 -38.93 -7.20
CA ASP A 244 1.22 -38.27 -5.92
C ASP A 244 0.53 -39.20 -4.92
N GLU A 245 0.18 -38.69 -3.74
CA GLU A 245 -0.50 -39.45 -2.70
C GLU A 245 -1.86 -40.00 -3.17
N VAL A 246 -2.56 -39.28 -4.04
CA VAL A 246 -3.81 -39.76 -4.65
C VAL A 246 -3.55 -41.00 -5.51
N GLY A 247 -2.45 -41.03 -6.27
CA GLY A 247 -2.04 -42.22 -7.03
C GLY A 247 -1.69 -43.42 -6.16
N VAL A 248 -1.06 -43.19 -5.01
CA VAL A 248 -0.79 -44.25 -4.02
C VAL A 248 -2.10 -44.83 -3.48
N MET A 249 -3.08 -43.98 -3.15
CA MET A 249 -4.41 -44.42 -2.71
C MET A 249 -5.14 -45.21 -3.81
N ALA A 250 -5.14 -44.72 -5.06
CA ALA A 250 -5.79 -45.40 -6.17
C ALA A 250 -5.21 -46.80 -6.43
N LYS A 251 -3.88 -46.98 -6.32
CA LYS A 251 -3.24 -48.30 -6.41
C LYS A 251 -3.67 -49.24 -5.28
N ALA A 252 -3.76 -48.72 -4.06
CA ALA A 252 -4.22 -49.52 -2.92
C ALA A 252 -5.68 -49.98 -3.09
N VAL A 253 -6.56 -49.09 -3.55
CA VAL A 253 -7.98 -49.41 -3.85
C VAL A 253 -8.08 -50.47 -4.96
N GLN A 254 -7.23 -50.38 -5.99
CA GLN A 254 -7.17 -51.39 -7.06
C GLN A 254 -6.78 -52.78 -6.52
N VAL A 255 -5.76 -52.86 -5.65
CA VAL A 255 -5.38 -54.13 -5.00
C VAL A 255 -6.50 -54.66 -4.11
N PHE A 256 -7.21 -53.78 -3.39
CA PHE A 256 -8.35 -54.18 -2.56
C PHE A 256 -9.49 -54.77 -3.39
N LYS A 257 -9.85 -54.12 -4.51
CA LYS A 257 -10.82 -54.63 -5.48
C LYS A 257 -10.46 -56.04 -5.96
N GLU A 258 -9.21 -56.24 -6.38
CA GLU A 258 -8.74 -57.55 -6.85
C GLU A 258 -8.79 -58.61 -5.75
N GLY A 259 -8.49 -58.23 -4.50
CA GLY A 259 -8.62 -59.11 -3.35
C GLY A 259 -10.08 -59.53 -3.08
N MET A 260 -11.03 -58.60 -3.16
CA MET A 260 -12.46 -58.89 -2.97
C MET A 260 -13.00 -59.83 -4.05
N ILE A 261 -12.64 -59.61 -5.32
CA ILE A 261 -13.02 -60.49 -6.43
C ILE A 261 -12.53 -61.92 -6.17
N ARG A 262 -11.24 -62.09 -5.84
CA ARG A 262 -10.67 -63.42 -5.55
C ARG A 262 -11.33 -64.08 -4.34
N ALA A 263 -11.68 -63.31 -3.31
CA ALA A 263 -12.33 -63.84 -2.12
C ALA A 263 -13.75 -64.34 -2.43
N ASP A 264 -14.54 -63.59 -3.21
CA ASP A 264 -15.88 -64.02 -3.62
C ASP A 264 -15.81 -65.22 -4.59
N GLU A 265 -14.83 -65.25 -5.51
CA GLU A 265 -14.59 -66.42 -6.38
C GLU A 265 -14.23 -67.67 -5.58
N ALA A 266 -13.36 -67.54 -4.57
CA ALA A 266 -12.98 -68.64 -3.68
C ALA A 266 -14.17 -69.13 -2.86
N ALA A 267 -14.99 -68.22 -2.32
CA ALA A 267 -16.21 -68.57 -1.58
C ALA A 267 -17.22 -69.30 -2.47
N ALA A 268 -17.42 -68.83 -3.71
CA ALA A 268 -18.30 -69.48 -4.68
C ALA A 268 -17.80 -70.87 -5.11
N GLN A 269 -16.48 -71.06 -5.22
CA GLN A 269 -15.91 -72.38 -5.49
C GLN A 269 -16.08 -73.32 -4.30
N GLN A 270 -15.82 -72.84 -3.09
CA GLN A 270 -15.98 -73.63 -1.87
C GLN A 270 -17.43 -74.09 -1.66
N GLU A 271 -18.41 -73.23 -1.95
CA GLU A 271 -19.83 -73.59 -1.87
C GLU A 271 -20.21 -74.62 -2.94
N ARG A 272 -19.70 -74.52 -4.17
CA ARG A 272 -19.89 -75.55 -5.21
C ARG A 272 -19.30 -76.89 -4.78
N ASP A 273 -18.07 -76.91 -4.31
CA ASP A 273 -17.41 -78.13 -3.83
C ASP A 273 -18.17 -78.77 -2.67
N ARG A 274 -18.73 -77.94 -1.77
CA ARG A 274 -19.58 -78.40 -0.67
C ARG A 274 -20.87 -79.04 -1.20
N GLN A 275 -21.56 -78.39 -2.11
CA GLN A 275 -22.80 -78.91 -2.71
C GLN A 275 -22.55 -80.23 -3.46
N GLU A 276 -21.45 -80.36 -4.19
CA GLU A 276 -21.06 -81.61 -4.86
C GLU A 276 -20.78 -82.73 -3.87
N ARG A 277 -20.08 -82.44 -2.76
CA ARG A 277 -19.84 -83.42 -1.69
C ARG A 277 -21.14 -83.86 -1.03
N GLU A 278 -22.05 -82.92 -0.74
CA GLU A 278 -23.37 -83.24 -0.17
C GLU A 278 -24.21 -84.09 -1.13
N GLN A 279 -24.21 -83.79 -2.43
CA GLN A 279 -24.91 -84.61 -3.44
C GLN A 279 -24.32 -86.02 -3.53
N ARG A 280 -22.98 -86.15 -3.55
CA ARG A 280 -22.31 -87.46 -3.53
C ARG A 280 -22.68 -88.26 -2.27
N ALA A 281 -22.66 -87.61 -1.10
CA ALA A 281 -23.03 -88.24 0.16
C ALA A 281 -24.48 -88.74 0.13
N ARG A 282 -25.45 -87.93 -0.33
CA ARG A 282 -26.85 -88.34 -0.50
C ARG A 282 -27.01 -89.50 -1.47
N LYS A 283 -26.25 -89.52 -2.57
CA LYS A 283 -26.29 -90.61 -3.55
C LYS A 283 -25.75 -91.91 -2.96
N ILE A 284 -24.65 -91.85 -2.20
CA ILE A 284 -24.12 -93.00 -1.47
C ILE A 284 -25.14 -93.51 -0.45
N GLU A 285 -25.72 -92.62 0.36
CA GLU A 285 -26.71 -93.00 1.37
C GLU A 285 -27.97 -93.63 0.76
N ALA A 286 -28.43 -93.15 -0.40
CA ALA A 286 -29.53 -93.76 -1.14
C ALA A 286 -29.19 -95.16 -1.65
N MET A 287 -27.98 -95.36 -2.20
CA MET A 287 -27.50 -96.69 -2.62
C MET A 287 -27.39 -97.65 -1.44
N THR A 288 -26.93 -97.19 -0.26
CA THR A 288 -26.87 -98.02 0.95
C THR A 288 -28.27 -98.39 1.43
N ARG A 289 -29.24 -97.47 1.43
CA ARG A 289 -30.64 -97.78 1.79
C ARG A 289 -31.32 -98.75 0.81
N GLU A 290 -31.05 -98.62 -0.48
CA GLU A 290 -31.55 -99.54 -1.50
C GLU A 290 -30.95 -100.94 -1.32
N PHE A 291 -29.66 -101.02 -1.00
CA PHE A 291 -28.98 -102.27 -0.65
C PHE A 291 -29.55 -102.91 0.62
N ASP A 292 -29.70 -102.17 1.72
CA ASP A 292 -30.28 -102.68 2.97
C ASP A 292 -31.74 -103.14 2.80
N GLY A 293 -32.51 -102.45 1.96
CA GLY A 293 -33.88 -102.85 1.58
C GLY A 293 -33.92 -104.14 0.75
N ALA A 294 -32.96 -104.34 -0.16
CA ALA A 294 -32.85 -105.57 -0.95
C ALA A 294 -32.39 -106.77 -0.12
N VAL A 295 -31.52 -106.56 0.88
CA VAL A 295 -31.04 -107.63 1.77
C VAL A 295 -32.08 -108.03 2.82
N SER A 296 -32.97 -107.11 3.25
CA SER A 296 -34.05 -107.42 4.22
C SER A 296 -35.28 -108.09 3.60
N ALA A 297 -35.34 -108.22 2.27
CA ALA A 297 -36.46 -108.82 1.52
C ALA A 297 -36.22 -110.29 1.12
N ILE A 298 -35.12 -110.89 1.60
CA ILE A 298 -34.76 -112.31 1.47
C ILE A 298 -34.94 -112.98 2.82
#